data_AF-A0A347TMS0-F1
#
_entry.id   AF-A0A347TMS0-F1
#
_cell.length_a   1.000
_cell.length_b   1.000
_cell.length_c   1.000
_cell.angle_alpha   90.00
_cell.angle_beta   90.00
_cell.angle_gamma   90.00
#
_symmetry.space_group_name_H-M   'P 1'
#
loop_
_entity.id
_entity.type
_entity.pdbx_description
1 polymer ?
#
loop_
_entity_poly.entity_id
_entity_poly.type
_entity_poly.pdbx_seq_one_letter_code
_entity_poly.pdbx_strand_id
1 'polypeptide(L)'
;MENYEQIVVLIIVFSASFITWKLVKDFYKTKIHMIFAHLIAIATASFMLLSTMFLFMPKNYVKGQTAEVELSFISIIIVIAMVGIIYFFFKYIPSKDK
;
A
#
# COMPACT_ATOMS: atom_id res chain seq x y z
N MET A 1 -22.37 -11.06 7.33
CA MET A 1 -21.90 -9.86 6.59
C MET A 1 -20.44 -9.52 6.94
N GLU A 2 -19.90 -9.97 8.09
CA GLU A 2 -18.49 -9.86 8.53
C GLU A 2 -17.42 -10.20 7.47
N ASN A 3 -17.57 -11.33 6.76
CA ASN A 3 -16.55 -11.77 5.79
C ASN A 3 -16.43 -10.84 4.56
N TYR A 4 -17.48 -10.09 4.24
CA TYR A 4 -17.50 -9.24 3.06
C TYR A 4 -16.54 -8.04 3.22
N GLU A 5 -16.56 -7.39 4.39
CA GLU A 5 -15.73 -6.24 4.68
C GLU A 5 -14.24 -6.61 4.71
N GLN A 6 -13.92 -7.76 5.31
CA GLN A 6 -12.56 -8.31 5.33
C GLN A 6 -12.04 -8.58 3.91
N ILE A 7 -12.85 -9.18 3.04
CA ILE A 7 -12.48 -9.45 1.64
C ILE A 7 -12.25 -8.15 0.87
N VAL A 8 -13.11 -7.14 1.07
CA VAL A 8 -12.95 -5.84 0.40
C VAL A 8 -11.68 -5.13 0.86
N VAL A 9 -11.41 -5.09 2.16
CA VAL A 9 -10.16 -4.52 2.71
C VAL A 9 -8.95 -5.26 2.14
N LEU A 10 -9.00 -6.59 2.08
CA LEU A 10 -7.92 -7.40 1.53
C LEU A 10 -7.63 -7.07 0.06
N ILE A 11 -8.68 -6.91 -0.77
CA ILE A 11 -8.55 -6.50 -2.17
C ILE A 11 -7.90 -5.11 -2.28
N ILE A 12 -8.32 -4.16 -1.45
CA ILE A 12 -7.77 -2.79 -1.44
C ILE A 12 -6.28 -2.83 -1.05
N VAL A 13 -5.95 -3.53 0.04
CA VAL A 13 -4.57 -3.64 0.56
C VAL A 13 -3.66 -4.30 -0.46
N PHE A 14 -4.05 -5.43 -1.05
CA PHE A 14 -3.24 -6.10 -2.06
C PHE A 14 -3.07 -5.25 -3.32
N SER A 15 -4.15 -4.62 -3.80
CA SER A 15 -4.11 -3.77 -4.99
C SER A 15 -3.20 -2.56 -4.77
N ALA A 16 -3.32 -1.87 -3.63
CA ALA A 16 -2.48 -0.73 -3.28
C ALA A 16 -1.00 -1.12 -3.14
N SER A 17 -0.73 -2.28 -2.51
CA SER A 17 0.63 -2.80 -2.34
C SER A 17 1.26 -3.17 -3.69
N PHE A 18 0.50 -3.83 -4.58
CA PHE A 18 0.97 -4.18 -5.92
C PHE A 18 1.25 -2.95 -6.78
N ILE A 19 0.37 -1.95 -6.75
CA ILE A 19 0.58 -0.67 -7.46
C ILE A 19 1.84 0.02 -6.92
N THR A 20 2.00 0.08 -5.59
CA THR A 20 3.18 0.67 -4.95
C THR A 20 4.47 -0.04 -5.38
N TRP A 21 4.49 -1.38 -5.36
CA TRP A 21 5.62 -2.17 -5.86
C TRP A 21 5.97 -1.79 -7.31
N LYS A 22 4.98 -1.73 -8.19
CA LYS A 22 5.20 -1.40 -9.60
C LYS A 22 5.77 0.01 -9.76
N LEU A 23 5.19 1.01 -9.08
CA LEU A 23 5.64 2.41 -9.16
C LEU A 23 7.09 2.56 -8.67
N VAL A 24 7.42 1.98 -7.52
CA VAL A 24 8.77 2.04 -6.94
C VAL A 24 9.77 1.31 -7.84
N LYS A 25 9.44 0.11 -8.32
CA LYS A 25 10.33 -0.67 -9.19
C LYS A 25 10.60 0.06 -10.50
N ASP A 26 9.56 0.57 -11.14
CA ASP A 26 9.66 1.22 -12.44
C ASP A 26 10.49 2.52 -12.31
N PHE A 27 10.35 3.27 -11.21
CA PHE A 27 11.19 4.44 -10.95
C PHE A 27 12.67 4.07 -10.74
N TYR A 28 12.96 3.16 -9.81
CA TYR A 28 14.35 2.83 -9.49
C TYR A 28 15.06 2.07 -10.60
N LYS A 29 14.36 1.29 -11.44
CA LYS A 29 14.97 0.61 -12.59
C LYS A 29 15.61 1.59 -13.59
N THR A 30 15.13 2.83 -13.64
CA THR A 30 15.75 3.89 -14.48
C THR A 30 17.02 4.49 -13.87
N LYS A 31 17.30 4.25 -12.58
CA LYS A 31 18.41 4.87 -11.82
C LYS A 31 19.48 3.89 -11.37
N ILE A 32 19.09 2.66 -11.07
CA ILE A 32 19.95 1.64 -10.46
C ILE A 32 19.71 0.27 -11.10
N HIS A 33 20.60 -0.67 -10.82
CA HIS A 33 20.48 -2.04 -11.32
C HIS A 33 19.13 -2.67 -10.91
N MET A 34 18.54 -3.44 -11.84
CA MET A 34 17.19 -4.00 -11.71
C MET A 34 16.97 -4.79 -10.42
N ILE A 35 17.98 -5.52 -9.95
CA ILE A 35 17.92 -6.31 -8.71
C ILE A 35 17.72 -5.40 -7.50
N PHE A 36 18.47 -4.30 -7.40
CA PHE A 36 18.33 -3.36 -6.29
C PHE A 36 17.01 -2.58 -6.37
N ALA A 37 16.57 -2.20 -7.58
CA ALA A 37 15.26 -1.58 -7.79
C ALA A 37 14.11 -2.49 -7.32
N HIS A 38 14.22 -3.79 -7.60
CA HIS A 38 13.22 -4.77 -7.18
C HIS A 38 13.22 -5.00 -5.67
N LEU A 39 14.39 -5.07 -5.03
CA LEU A 39 14.51 -5.20 -3.56
C LEU A 39 13.91 -4.00 -2.83
N ILE A 40 14.20 -2.77 -3.29
CA ILE A 40 13.62 -1.56 -2.72
C ILE A 40 12.09 -1.57 -2.90
N ALA A 41 11.61 -1.93 -4.09
CA ALA A 41 10.19 -2.00 -4.38
C ALA A 41 9.45 -3.03 -3.52
N ILE A 42 10.05 -4.20 -3.27
CA ILE A 42 9.49 -5.21 -2.37
C ILE A 42 9.42 -4.65 -0.96
N ALA A 43 10.51 -4.07 -0.45
CA ALA A 43 10.54 -3.51 0.90
C ALA A 43 9.47 -2.42 1.08
N THR A 44 9.37 -1.47 0.14
CA THR A 44 8.35 -0.41 0.20
C THR A 44 6.93 -0.96 0.12
N ALA A 45 6.67 -1.94 -0.75
CA ALA A 45 5.35 -2.56 -0.83
C ALA A 45 4.99 -3.36 0.43
N SER A 46 5.96 -4.02 1.07
CA SER A 46 5.76 -4.69 2.36
C SER A 46 5.40 -3.69 3.46
N PHE A 47 6.08 -2.54 3.53
CA PHE A 47 5.71 -1.48 4.48
C PHE A 47 4.35 -0.85 4.15
N MET A 48 3.99 -0.73 2.88
CA MET A 48 2.66 -0.27 2.44
C MET A 48 1.56 -1.26 2.88
N LEU A 49 1.79 -2.56 2.71
CA LEU A 49 0.88 -3.61 3.12
C LEU A 49 0.68 -3.60 4.64
N LEU A 50 1.77 -3.52 5.41
CA LEU A 50 1.70 -3.46 6.87
C LEU A 50 0.99 -2.18 7.36
N SER A 51 1.36 -1.02 6.83
CA SER A 51 0.75 0.27 7.22
C SER A 51 -0.75 0.33 6.92
N THR A 52 -1.18 -0.23 5.79
CA THR A 52 -2.61 -0.29 5.45
C THR A 52 -3.36 -1.31 6.32
N MET A 53 -2.75 -2.44 6.68
CA MET A 53 -3.33 -3.35 7.68
C MET A 53 -3.55 -2.67 9.04
N PHE A 54 -2.62 -1.82 9.50
CA PHE A 54 -2.83 -1.04 10.73
C PHE A 54 -3.99 -0.04 10.61
N LEU A 55 -4.21 0.50 9.42
CA LEU A 55 -5.28 1.48 9.15
C LEU A 55 -6.68 0.85 9.25
N PHE A 56 -6.78 -0.46 9.04
CA PHE A 56 -8.01 -1.24 9.19
C PHE A 56 -8.02 -2.10 10.46
N MET A 57 -7.07 -1.89 11.38
CA MET A 57 -7.03 -2.61 12.64
C MET A 57 -8.14 -2.11 13.59
N PRO A 58 -8.90 -3.01 14.25
CA PRO A 58 -9.95 -2.61 15.18
C PRO A 58 -9.38 -1.88 16.40
N LYS A 59 -10.05 -0.79 16.79
CA LYS A 59 -9.62 0.07 17.92
C LYS A 59 -9.68 -0.66 19.26
N ASN A 60 -10.60 -1.61 19.42
CA ASN A 60 -10.85 -2.33 20.67
C ASN A 60 -10.63 -3.82 20.47
N TYR A 61 -9.39 -4.22 20.14
CA TYR A 61 -9.05 -5.64 20.10
C TYR A 61 -9.16 -6.25 21.51
N VAL A 62 -10.30 -6.87 21.82
CA VAL A 62 -10.50 -7.65 23.04
C VAL A 62 -10.20 -9.10 22.72
N LYS A 63 -9.18 -9.69 23.37
CA LYS A 63 -8.86 -11.12 23.23
C LYS A 63 -10.12 -11.95 23.53
N GLY A 64 -10.67 -12.61 22.52
CA GLY A 64 -11.86 -13.47 22.63
C GLY A 64 -13.12 -12.95 21.93
N GLN A 65 -13.12 -11.73 21.39
CA GLN A 65 -14.15 -11.25 20.46
C GLN A 65 -13.66 -11.36 19.01
N THR A 66 -14.57 -11.61 18.07
CA THR A 66 -14.25 -11.50 16.65
C THR A 66 -13.87 -10.05 16.38
N ALA A 67 -12.65 -9.86 15.91
CA ALA A 67 -12.12 -8.54 15.63
C ALA A 67 -12.77 -8.04 14.33
N GLU A 68 -13.87 -7.30 14.44
CA GLU A 68 -14.54 -6.70 13.29
C GLU A 68 -13.60 -5.66 12.66
N VAL A 69 -13.22 -5.91 11.41
CA VAL A 69 -12.36 -5.00 10.64
C VAL A 69 -13.22 -3.81 10.26
N GLU A 70 -13.08 -2.69 10.96
CA GLU A 70 -13.90 -1.49 10.70
C GLU A 70 -13.51 -0.83 9.37
N LEU A 71 -14.37 -1.01 8.36
CA LEU A 71 -14.20 -0.38 7.06
C LEU A 71 -14.68 1.08 7.11
N SER A 72 -13.76 1.99 7.43
CA SER A 72 -14.04 3.43 7.45
C SER A 72 -13.81 4.07 6.07
N PHE A 73 -14.75 4.93 5.66
CA PHE A 73 -14.63 5.72 4.42
C PHE A 73 -13.37 6.61 4.42
N ILE A 74 -12.99 7.11 5.60
CA ILE A 74 -11.75 7.89 5.80
C ILE A 74 -10.53 7.04 5.48
N SER A 75 -10.52 5.78 5.92
CA SER A 75 -9.42 4.85 5.68
C SER A 75 -9.20 4.60 4.18
N ILE A 76 -10.26 4.44 3.41
CA ILE A 76 -10.17 4.27 1.94
C ILE A 76 -9.58 5.52 1.28
N ILE A 77 -10.06 6.71 1.66
CA ILE A 77 -9.56 7.97 1.11
C ILE A 77 -8.07 8.13 1.39
N ILE A 78 -7.62 7.81 2.61
CA ILE A 78 -6.20 7.89 2.96
C ILE A 78 -5.37 6.95 2.08
N VAL A 79 -5.81 5.71 1.86
CA VAL A 79 -5.10 4.77 0.97
C VAL A 79 -5.00 5.31 -0.46
N ILE A 80 -6.10 5.84 -1.01
CA ILE A 80 -6.12 6.43 -2.35
C ILE A 80 -5.19 7.65 -2.42
N ALA A 81 -5.22 8.52 -1.42
CA ALA A 81 -4.37 9.71 -1.34
C ALA A 81 -2.89 9.33 -1.25
N MET A 82 -2.52 8.33 -0.44
CA MET A 82 -1.14 7.84 -0.32
C MET A 82 -0.63 7.28 -1.65
N VAL A 83 -1.43 6.44 -2.33
CA VAL A 83 -1.06 5.91 -3.65
C VAL A 83 -0.95 7.05 -4.68
N GLY A 84 -1.84 8.03 -4.63
CA GLY A 84 -1.81 9.22 -5.49
C GLY A 84 -0.56 10.09 -5.29
N ILE A 85 -0.15 10.29 -4.03
CA ILE A 85 1.08 11.01 -3.67
C ILE A 85 2.31 10.26 -4.19
N ILE A 86 2.38 8.95 -3.95
CA ILE A 86 3.45 8.08 -4.45
C ILE A 86 3.55 8.16 -5.98
N TYR A 87 2.41 8.06 -6.67
CA TYR A 87 2.35 8.21 -8.11
C TYR A 87 2.82 9.59 -8.57
N PHE A 88 2.41 10.67 -7.90
CA PHE A 88 2.84 12.02 -8.24
C PHE A 88 4.37 12.17 -8.10
N PHE A 89 4.93 11.74 -6.96
CA PHE A 89 6.37 11.77 -6.72
C PHE A 89 7.16 10.95 -7.75
N PHE A 90 6.72 9.73 -8.05
CA PHE A 90 7.46 8.87 -8.99
C PHE A 90 7.23 9.22 -10.47
N LYS A 91 6.09 9.81 -10.83
CA LYS A 91 5.79 10.22 -12.21
C LYS A 91 6.37 11.58 -12.59
N TYR A 92 6.28 12.57 -11.69
CA TYR A 92 6.61 13.95 -12.03
C TYR A 92 7.99 14.40 -11.55
N ILE A 93 8.66 13.67 -10.65
CA ILE A 93 10.08 13.91 -10.40
C ILE A 93 10.86 13.25 -11.52
N PRO A 94 11.43 14.01 -12.47
CA PRO A 94 12.20 13.44 -13.56
C PRO A 94 13.41 12.76 -12.93
N SER A 95 13.50 11.45 -13.11
CA SER A 95 14.79 10.78 -13.12
C SER A 95 15.59 11.44 -14.23
N LYS A 96 16.64 12.20 -13.89
CA LYS A 96 17.56 12.79 -14.86
C LYS A 96 18.02 11.69 -15.79
N ASP A 97 17.50 11.70 -17.01
CA ASP A 97 18.12 11.04 -18.14
C ASP A 97 19.37 11.87 -18.47
N LYS A 98 20.53 11.31 -18.14
CA LYS A 98 21.84 11.70 -18.66
C LYS A 98 22.61 10.43 -18.91
#